data_AF-Q8NBM8-F1
#
_entry.id   AF-Q8NBM8-F1
#
_cell.length_a   1.000
_cell.length_b   1.000
_cell.length_c   1.000
_cell.angle_alpha   90.00
_cell.angle_beta   90.00
_cell.angle_gamma   90.00
#
_symmetry.space_group_name_H-M   'P 1'
#
loop_
_entity.id
_entity.type
_entity.pdbx_description
1 polymer ?
#
loop_
_entity_poly.entity_id
_entity_poly.type
_entity_poly.pdbx_seq_one_letter_code
_entity_poly.pdbx_strand_id
1 'polypeptide(L)'
;MARAAPLLAALTALLAAAAAGGDAPPGKIAVVGAGIGGSAVAHFLQQHFGPRVQIDVYEKGTVGGRLATISVNKQHYESGAASFHSLSLHMQDFVKLLGLRHRREVVGRSAIFGGEHFMLEETDWYLLNLFRLWWHYGISFLRLQMWVEEVMEKFMRIYKYQAHGYAFSGVEELLYSLGESTFVNMTQHSVAESLLQVGVTQRFIDDVVSAVLRASYGQSAAMPAFAGAMSLAGAQGSLWSVEGGNKLVCSGLLKLTKANVIHATVTSVTLHSTEGKALYQVAYENEVGNSSDFYDIVVIATPLHLDNSSSNLTFAGFHPPIDDVQGSFQPTVVSLVHGYLNSSYFGFPDPKLFPFANILTTDFPSFFCTLDNICPVNISASFRRKQPQEAAVWRVQSPKPLFRTQLKTLFRSYYSVQTAEWQAHPLYGSRPTLPRFALHDQLFYLNALEWAASSVEVMAVAAKNVALLAYNRWYQDLDKIDQKDLMHKVKTEL
;
A
#
# COMPACT_ATOMS: atom_id res chain seq x y z
N MET A 1 13.55 13.67 -32.58
CA MET A 1 14.42 12.52 -32.23
C MET A 1 13.77 11.66 -31.14
N ALA A 2 12.69 10.91 -31.42
CA ALA A 2 11.88 10.26 -30.38
C ALA A 2 11.67 8.73 -30.59
N ARG A 3 12.68 8.01 -31.08
CA ARG A 3 12.58 6.55 -31.33
C ARG A 3 13.58 5.66 -30.55
N ALA A 4 14.31 6.20 -29.58
CA ALA A 4 15.35 5.43 -28.87
C ALA A 4 14.87 4.66 -27.60
N ALA A 5 13.68 4.97 -27.06
CA ALA A 5 13.23 4.38 -25.79
C ALA A 5 12.97 2.85 -25.80
N PRO A 6 12.30 2.25 -26.81
CA PRO A 6 12.03 0.81 -26.76
C PRO A 6 13.28 -0.04 -27.06
N LEU A 7 14.23 0.50 -27.82
CA LEU A 7 15.47 -0.19 -28.16
C LEU A 7 16.39 -0.39 -26.95
N LEU A 8 16.46 0.61 -26.06
CA LEU A 8 17.30 0.52 -24.87
C LEU A 8 16.79 -0.56 -23.90
N ALA A 9 15.48 -0.64 -23.67
CA ALA A 9 14.87 -1.65 -22.80
C ALA A 9 15.05 -3.08 -23.34
N ALA A 10 14.94 -3.26 -24.67
CA ALA A 10 15.17 -4.54 -25.32
C ALA A 10 16.65 -4.95 -25.29
N LEU A 11 17.58 -4.00 -25.48
CA LEU A 11 19.03 -4.24 -25.40
C LEU A 11 19.47 -4.60 -23.99
N THR A 12 18.94 -3.95 -22.94
CA THR A 12 19.24 -4.32 -21.56
C THR A 12 18.73 -5.72 -21.22
N ALA A 13 17.54 -6.11 -21.72
CA ALA A 13 17.03 -7.47 -21.52
C ALA A 13 17.86 -8.53 -22.28
N LEU A 14 18.30 -8.23 -23.51
CA LEU A 14 19.17 -9.12 -24.31
C LEU A 14 20.59 -9.25 -23.74
N LEU A 15 21.18 -8.16 -23.24
CA LEU A 15 22.50 -8.19 -22.60
C LEU A 15 22.45 -8.91 -21.24
N ALA A 16 21.37 -8.75 -20.47
CA ALA A 16 21.17 -9.52 -19.24
C ALA A 16 20.98 -11.02 -19.53
N ALA A 17 20.21 -11.37 -20.56
CA ALA A 17 19.99 -12.76 -20.96
C ALA A 17 21.25 -13.44 -21.54
N ALA A 18 22.18 -12.68 -22.13
CA ALA A 18 23.42 -13.23 -22.69
C ALA A 18 24.53 -13.46 -21.64
N ALA A 19 24.47 -12.78 -20.48
CA ALA A 19 25.47 -12.89 -19.43
C ALA A 19 25.11 -13.92 -18.33
N ALA A 20 23.84 -14.30 -18.21
CA ALA A 20 23.35 -15.25 -17.23
C ALA A 20 23.49 -16.70 -17.75
N GLY A 21 24.27 -17.52 -17.04
CA GLY A 21 24.64 -18.86 -17.47
C GLY A 21 23.45 -19.79 -17.74
N GLY A 22 23.45 -20.42 -18.92
CA GLY A 22 23.06 -21.80 -19.23
C GLY A 22 21.65 -22.34 -18.92
N ASP A 23 20.96 -21.88 -17.88
CA ASP A 23 19.66 -22.42 -17.48
C ASP A 23 18.52 -21.80 -18.30
N ALA A 24 17.59 -22.64 -18.73
CA ALA A 24 16.35 -22.19 -19.37
C ALA A 24 15.56 -21.30 -18.39
N PRO A 25 14.76 -20.33 -18.87
CA PRO A 25 13.83 -19.62 -17.99
C PRO A 25 12.87 -20.60 -17.30
N PRO A 26 12.29 -20.23 -16.14
CA PRO A 26 11.29 -21.05 -15.48
C PRO A 26 10.14 -21.33 -16.45
N GLY A 27 9.62 -22.55 -16.41
CA GLY A 27 8.46 -22.93 -17.21
C GLY A 27 7.20 -22.22 -16.70
N LYS A 28 6.97 -22.27 -15.39
CA LYS A 28 5.72 -21.77 -14.78
C LYS A 28 5.95 -21.08 -13.44
N ILE A 29 5.29 -19.92 -13.26
CA ILE A 29 5.31 -19.14 -12.03
C ILE A 29 3.89 -18.94 -11.50
N ALA A 30 3.69 -19.19 -10.20
CA ALA A 30 2.45 -18.86 -9.50
C ALA A 30 2.57 -17.54 -8.74
N VAL A 31 1.55 -16.70 -8.82
CA VAL A 31 1.38 -15.53 -7.95
C VAL A 31 0.06 -15.67 -7.21
N VAL A 32 0.10 -15.66 -5.88
CA VAL A 32 -1.07 -15.84 -5.01
C VAL A 32 -1.56 -14.48 -4.53
N GLY A 33 -2.64 -13.98 -5.13
CA GLY A 33 -3.26 -12.68 -4.89
C GLY A 33 -3.12 -11.75 -6.11
N ALA A 34 -4.23 -11.15 -6.56
CA ALA A 34 -4.27 -10.20 -7.69
C ALA A 34 -4.51 -8.75 -7.24
N GLY A 35 -4.04 -8.41 -6.03
CA GLY A 35 -3.88 -7.01 -5.60
C GLY A 35 -2.73 -6.32 -6.35
N ILE A 36 -2.44 -5.06 -5.99
CA ILE A 36 -1.36 -4.30 -6.65
C ILE A 36 0.00 -5.02 -6.60
N GLY A 37 0.37 -5.61 -5.46
CA GLY A 37 1.63 -6.36 -5.32
C GLY A 37 1.70 -7.54 -6.30
N GLY A 38 0.64 -8.35 -6.36
CA GLY A 38 0.55 -9.50 -7.26
C GLY A 38 0.52 -9.12 -8.75
N SER A 39 -0.24 -8.09 -9.10
CA SER A 39 -0.28 -7.59 -10.48
C SER A 39 1.05 -6.97 -10.91
N ALA A 40 1.71 -6.21 -10.02
CA ALA A 40 3.01 -5.62 -10.28
C ALA A 40 4.12 -6.68 -10.39
N VAL A 41 4.12 -7.70 -9.53
CA VAL A 41 5.16 -8.75 -9.59
C VAL A 41 5.00 -9.60 -10.84
N ALA A 42 3.76 -9.94 -11.22
CA ALA A 42 3.50 -10.61 -12.51
C ALA A 42 4.06 -9.80 -13.69
N HIS A 43 3.93 -8.47 -13.64
CA HIS A 43 4.51 -7.57 -14.63
C HIS A 43 6.03 -7.57 -14.65
N PHE A 44 6.66 -7.39 -13.49
CA PHE A 44 8.11 -7.37 -13.42
C PHE A 44 8.76 -8.73 -13.72
N LEU A 45 8.13 -9.83 -13.32
CA LEU A 45 8.59 -11.19 -13.67
C LEU A 45 8.55 -11.41 -15.19
N GLN A 46 7.46 -11.02 -15.87
CA GLN A 46 7.38 -11.10 -17.33
C GLN A 46 8.44 -10.23 -18.01
N GLN A 47 8.73 -9.04 -17.48
CA GLN A 47 9.77 -8.16 -18.03
C GLN A 47 11.16 -8.79 -17.94
N HIS A 48 11.47 -9.49 -16.86
CA HIS A 48 12.79 -10.05 -16.59
C HIS A 48 13.00 -11.43 -17.23
N PHE A 49 12.05 -12.36 -17.09
CA PHE A 49 12.12 -13.70 -17.68
C PHE A 49 11.66 -13.75 -19.15
N GLY A 50 11.01 -12.69 -19.63
CA GLY A 50 10.51 -12.58 -21.00
C GLY A 50 9.10 -13.16 -21.20
N PRO A 51 8.52 -12.98 -22.40
CA PRO A 51 7.11 -13.25 -22.66
C PRO A 51 6.75 -14.74 -22.78
N ARG A 52 7.73 -15.66 -22.68
CA ARG A 52 7.51 -17.11 -22.80
C ARG A 52 7.19 -17.78 -21.47
N VAL A 53 7.52 -17.14 -20.34
CA VAL A 53 7.18 -17.68 -19.02
C VAL A 53 5.67 -17.65 -18.82
N GLN A 54 5.09 -18.76 -18.38
CA GLN A 54 3.69 -18.80 -18.01
C GLN A 54 3.53 -18.28 -16.58
N ILE A 55 2.67 -17.27 -16.40
CA ILE A 55 2.36 -16.70 -15.08
C ILE A 55 0.89 -16.91 -14.80
N ASP A 56 0.60 -17.76 -13.80
CA ASP A 56 -0.74 -17.98 -13.28
C ASP A 56 -0.93 -17.14 -12.02
N VAL A 57 -1.97 -16.32 -11.99
CA VAL A 57 -2.28 -15.41 -10.88
C VAL A 57 -3.59 -15.85 -10.25
N TYR A 58 -3.51 -16.32 -9.01
CA TYR A 58 -4.65 -16.80 -8.24
C TYR A 58 -5.32 -15.65 -7.49
N GLU A 59 -6.64 -15.51 -7.63
CA GLU A 59 -7.43 -14.51 -6.92
C GLU A 59 -8.75 -15.09 -6.43
N LYS A 60 -8.97 -15.07 -5.11
CA LYS A 60 -10.20 -15.59 -4.49
C LYS A 60 -11.41 -14.67 -4.67
N GLY A 61 -11.17 -13.37 -4.83
CA GLY A 61 -12.19 -12.35 -4.95
C GLY A 61 -12.08 -11.60 -6.27
N THR A 62 -12.01 -10.27 -6.18
CA THR A 62 -11.92 -9.39 -7.36
C THR A 62 -10.50 -8.86 -7.51
N VAL A 63 -9.99 -8.89 -8.73
CA VAL A 63 -8.71 -8.26 -9.10
C VAL A 63 -8.67 -6.80 -8.62
N GLY A 64 -7.55 -6.44 -7.99
CA GLY A 64 -7.34 -5.15 -7.35
C GLY A 64 -7.31 -5.23 -5.82
N GLY A 65 -7.94 -6.24 -5.22
CA GLY A 65 -7.97 -6.42 -3.77
C GLY A 65 -8.45 -5.15 -3.05
N ARG A 66 -7.59 -4.56 -2.20
CA ARG A 66 -7.87 -3.33 -1.45
C ARG A 66 -8.08 -2.08 -2.33
N LEU A 67 -7.75 -2.12 -3.62
CA LEU A 67 -8.08 -1.06 -4.58
C LEU A 67 -9.52 -1.18 -5.13
N ALA A 68 -10.38 -1.92 -4.44
CA ALA A 68 -11.76 -2.12 -4.84
C ALA A 68 -12.57 -0.83 -4.86
N THR A 69 -13.65 -0.88 -5.64
CA THR A 69 -14.62 0.20 -5.75
C THR A 69 -16.01 -0.30 -5.40
N ILE A 70 -16.79 0.50 -4.68
CA ILE A 70 -18.19 0.22 -4.37
C ILE A 70 -19.09 1.09 -5.25
N SER A 71 -20.19 0.52 -5.75
CA SER A 71 -21.21 1.26 -6.48
C SER A 71 -22.23 1.86 -5.52
N VAL A 72 -22.38 3.18 -5.56
CA VAL A 72 -23.37 3.94 -4.79
C VAL A 72 -24.07 4.90 -5.76
N ASN A 73 -25.39 4.80 -5.87
CA ASN A 73 -26.20 5.64 -6.76
C ASN A 73 -25.66 5.68 -8.21
N LYS A 74 -25.37 4.49 -8.78
CA LYS A 74 -24.85 4.29 -10.15
C LYS A 74 -23.47 4.92 -10.42
N GLN A 75 -22.74 5.32 -9.39
CA GLN A 75 -21.37 5.79 -9.48
C GLN A 75 -20.45 4.91 -8.64
N HIS A 76 -19.20 4.76 -9.06
CA HIS A 76 -18.20 3.98 -8.35
C HIS A 76 -17.31 4.86 -7.48
N TYR A 77 -16.96 4.37 -6.30
CA TYR A 77 -16.16 5.06 -5.30
C TYR A 77 -15.08 4.13 -4.76
N GLU A 78 -13.87 4.65 -4.52
CA GLU A 78 -12.78 3.90 -3.88
C GLU A 78 -13.17 3.49 -2.45
N SER A 79 -13.12 2.20 -2.15
CA SER A 79 -13.43 1.69 -0.81
C SER A 79 -12.19 1.49 0.06
N GLY A 80 -11.00 1.26 -0.51
CA GLY A 80 -9.77 1.11 0.28
C GLY A 80 -9.08 2.41 0.69
N ALA A 81 -9.66 3.56 0.36
CA ALA A 81 -9.10 4.89 0.62
C ALA A 81 -7.69 5.15 0.06
N ALA A 82 -7.25 4.36 -0.94
CA ALA A 82 -5.94 4.52 -1.54
C ALA A 82 -5.85 5.79 -2.39
N SER A 83 -4.83 6.60 -2.13
CA SER A 83 -4.31 7.66 -2.99
C SER A 83 -2.84 7.36 -3.32
N PHE A 84 -2.32 8.03 -4.34
CA PHE A 84 -0.93 7.93 -4.75
C PHE A 84 -0.23 9.25 -4.51
N HIS A 85 1.01 9.20 -4.04
CA HIS A 85 1.84 10.37 -3.84
C HIS A 85 2.61 10.72 -5.12
N SER A 86 3.08 11.97 -5.24
CA SER A 86 3.94 12.41 -6.34
C SER A 86 5.31 11.71 -6.40
N LEU A 87 5.72 11.06 -5.32
CA LEU A 87 6.94 10.23 -5.28
C LEU A 87 6.67 8.74 -5.51
N SER A 88 5.43 8.37 -5.84
CA SER A 88 5.07 6.99 -6.19
C SER A 88 5.48 6.68 -7.65
N LEU A 89 6.78 6.44 -7.88
CA LEU A 89 7.34 6.34 -9.23
C LEU A 89 6.87 5.09 -9.99
N HIS A 90 6.76 3.93 -9.34
CA HIS A 90 6.24 2.73 -10.01
C HIS A 90 4.79 2.95 -10.44
N MET A 91 3.97 3.56 -9.58
CA MET A 91 2.59 3.89 -9.93
C MET A 91 2.47 4.87 -11.10
N GLN A 92 3.35 5.87 -11.18
CA GLN A 92 3.39 6.78 -12.33
C GLN A 92 3.75 6.05 -13.62
N ASP A 93 4.76 5.19 -13.56
CA ASP A 93 5.19 4.39 -14.70
C ASP A 93 4.09 3.43 -15.16
N PHE A 94 3.39 2.77 -14.24
CA PHE A 94 2.26 1.90 -14.60
C PHE A 94 1.12 2.66 -15.25
N VAL A 95 0.74 3.81 -14.71
CA VAL A 95 -0.35 4.63 -15.27
C VAL A 95 0.00 5.11 -16.67
N LYS A 96 1.24 5.56 -16.88
CA LYS A 96 1.75 5.95 -18.19
C LYS A 96 1.80 4.77 -19.16
N LEU A 97 2.32 3.62 -18.72
CA LEU A 97 2.44 2.40 -19.51
C LEU A 97 1.07 1.90 -20.01
N LEU A 98 0.05 1.99 -19.16
CA LEU A 98 -1.30 1.53 -19.45
C LEU A 98 -2.16 2.57 -20.19
N GLY A 99 -1.65 3.78 -20.41
CA GLY A 99 -2.42 4.88 -21.01
C GLY A 99 -3.59 5.34 -20.13
N LEU A 100 -3.49 5.13 -18.81
CA LEU A 100 -4.48 5.57 -17.84
C LEU A 100 -4.32 7.07 -17.54
N ARG A 101 -5.38 7.69 -17.04
CA ARG A 101 -5.42 9.12 -16.75
C ARG A 101 -5.54 9.38 -15.25
N HIS A 102 -5.01 10.52 -14.82
CA HIS A 102 -5.25 11.00 -13.47
C HIS A 102 -6.71 11.43 -13.36
N ARG A 103 -7.39 10.95 -12.32
CA ARG A 103 -8.72 11.43 -11.96
C ARG A 103 -8.61 12.92 -11.64
N ARG A 104 -9.55 13.70 -12.16
CA ARG A 104 -9.67 15.12 -11.82
C ARG A 104 -9.69 15.31 -10.30
N GLU A 105 -8.98 16.33 -9.84
CA GLU A 105 -8.98 16.71 -8.43
C GLU A 105 -10.12 17.68 -8.13
N VAL A 106 -10.78 17.48 -6.99
CA VAL A 106 -11.81 18.37 -6.46
C VAL A 106 -11.39 18.73 -5.03
N VAL A 107 -10.78 19.90 -4.90
CA VAL A 107 -10.25 20.41 -3.63
C VAL A 107 -11.36 20.43 -2.58
N GLY A 108 -11.00 20.10 -1.35
CA GLY A 108 -11.89 20.17 -0.20
C GLY A 108 -11.10 20.40 1.07
N ARG A 109 -11.61 21.27 1.94
CA ARG A 109 -10.96 21.62 3.21
C ARG A 109 -11.04 20.47 4.20
N SER A 110 -9.98 20.31 4.98
CA SER A 110 -9.89 19.32 6.05
C SER A 110 -9.99 19.97 7.43
N ALA A 111 -10.45 19.20 8.41
CA ALA A 111 -10.38 19.60 9.81
C ALA A 111 -10.01 18.41 10.70
N ILE A 112 -9.39 18.71 11.84
CA ILE A 112 -9.07 17.72 12.86
C ILE A 112 -9.99 17.92 14.04
N PHE A 113 -10.83 16.92 14.31
CA PHE A 113 -11.81 16.92 15.38
C PHE A 113 -11.27 16.21 16.62
N GLY A 114 -11.33 16.87 17.77
CA GLY A 114 -10.88 16.32 19.06
C GLY A 114 -11.99 15.78 19.96
N GLY A 115 -13.21 15.58 19.42
CA GLY A 115 -14.35 15.03 20.16
C GLY A 115 -15.36 16.07 20.64
N GLU A 116 -14.88 17.27 21.00
CA GLU A 116 -15.74 18.40 21.39
C GLU A 116 -15.61 19.58 20.44
N HIS A 117 -14.38 19.91 20.05
CA HIS A 117 -14.04 21.05 19.20
C HIS A 117 -13.05 20.64 18.10
N PHE A 118 -12.96 21.45 17.05
CA PHE A 118 -11.91 21.29 16.05
C PHE A 118 -10.59 21.84 16.60
N MET A 119 -9.54 21.01 16.58
CA MET A 119 -8.18 21.38 16.98
C MET A 119 -7.46 22.14 15.87
N LEU A 120 -7.81 21.83 14.61
CA LEU A 120 -7.27 22.50 13.44
C LEU A 120 -8.32 22.53 12.34
N GLU A 121 -8.47 23.70 11.72
CA GLU A 121 -9.36 23.93 10.60
C GLU A 121 -8.56 24.50 9.43
N GLU A 122 -8.58 23.79 8.30
CA GLU A 122 -7.97 24.25 7.07
C GLU A 122 -8.80 25.39 6.44
N THR A 123 -8.10 26.42 5.99
CA THR A 123 -8.67 27.54 5.23
C THR A 123 -8.21 27.48 3.77
N ASP A 124 -8.86 28.27 2.90
CA ASP A 124 -8.46 28.38 1.49
C ASP A 124 -7.11 29.10 1.30
N TRP A 125 -6.56 29.69 2.36
CA TRP A 125 -5.33 30.48 2.32
C TRP A 125 -4.15 29.69 2.91
N TYR A 126 -3.27 29.20 2.04
CA TYR A 126 -2.08 28.44 2.44
C TYR A 126 -1.23 29.15 3.51
N LEU A 127 -0.93 30.44 3.33
CA LEU A 127 -0.14 31.22 4.29
C LEU A 127 -0.83 31.37 5.65
N LEU A 128 -2.17 31.44 5.67
CA LEU A 128 -2.92 31.51 6.92
C LEU A 128 -2.89 30.17 7.66
N ASN A 129 -2.98 29.05 6.93
CA ASN A 129 -2.83 27.71 7.51
C ASN A 129 -1.43 27.55 8.13
N LEU A 130 -0.39 27.96 7.40
CA LEU A 130 0.99 27.92 7.88
C LEU A 130 1.20 28.81 9.11
N PHE A 131 0.65 30.03 9.10
CA PHE A 131 0.70 30.92 10.26
C PHE A 131 -0.02 30.34 11.47
N ARG A 132 -1.21 29.75 11.29
CA ARG A 132 -1.95 29.07 12.37
C ARG A 132 -1.14 27.93 12.96
N LEU A 133 -0.53 27.10 12.12
CA LEU A 133 0.34 26.00 12.55
C LEU A 133 1.52 26.53 13.36
N TRP A 134 2.22 27.54 12.84
CA TRP A 134 3.36 28.14 13.52
C TRP A 134 2.97 28.81 14.86
N TRP A 135 1.86 29.54 14.90
CA TRP A 135 1.38 30.21 16.10
C TRP A 135 1.01 29.22 17.23
N HIS A 136 0.35 28.11 16.89
CA HIS A 136 -0.13 27.15 17.89
C HIS A 136 0.93 26.10 18.28
N TYR A 137 1.83 25.74 17.36
CA TYR A 137 2.74 24.60 17.53
C TYR A 137 4.22 24.96 17.37
N GLY A 138 4.54 26.23 17.12
CA GLY A 138 5.90 26.71 16.90
C GLY A 138 6.54 26.08 15.67
N ILE A 139 7.82 25.73 15.78
CA ILE A 139 8.60 25.11 14.69
C ILE A 139 8.37 23.60 14.53
N SER A 140 7.42 23.02 15.28
CA SER A 140 7.14 21.56 15.26
C SER A 140 6.76 21.05 13.87
N PHE A 141 5.96 21.82 13.12
CA PHE A 141 5.59 21.49 11.75
C PHE A 141 6.82 21.42 10.82
N LEU A 142 7.73 22.39 10.91
CA LEU A 142 8.97 22.39 10.12
C LEU A 142 9.89 21.23 10.50
N ARG A 143 10.02 20.92 11.79
CA ARG A 143 10.78 19.76 12.28
C ARG A 143 10.22 18.44 11.74
N LEU A 144 8.89 18.29 11.75
CA LEU A 144 8.22 17.15 11.14
C LEU A 144 8.52 17.05 9.64
N GLN A 145 8.43 18.16 8.89
CA GLN A 145 8.71 18.17 7.46
C GLN A 145 10.14 17.74 7.15
N MET A 146 11.14 18.33 7.82
CA MET A 146 12.54 17.95 7.64
C MET A 146 12.79 16.47 7.96
N TRP A 147 12.17 15.95 9.03
CA TRP A 147 12.29 14.55 9.41
C TRP A 147 11.67 13.60 8.36
N VAL A 148 10.48 13.92 7.86
CA VAL A 148 9.83 13.13 6.79
C VAL A 148 10.61 13.22 5.47
N GLU A 149 11.11 14.40 5.11
CA GLU A 149 11.91 14.60 3.90
C GLU A 149 13.21 13.78 3.93
N GLU A 150 13.91 13.73 5.07
CA GLU A 150 15.11 12.91 5.23
C GLU A 150 14.82 11.41 5.05
N VAL A 151 13.72 10.92 5.65
CA VAL A 151 13.28 9.53 5.48
C VAL A 151 12.95 9.25 4.02
N MET A 152 12.20 10.14 3.36
CA MET A 152 11.83 9.97 1.96
C MET A 152 13.06 10.00 1.04
N GLU A 153 14.00 10.93 1.22
CA GLU A 153 15.22 11.00 0.43
C GLU A 153 16.02 9.69 0.48
N LYS A 154 16.18 9.11 1.68
CA LYS A 154 16.85 7.81 1.87
C LYS A 154 16.03 6.67 1.25
N PHE A 155 14.71 6.67 1.41
CA PHE A 155 13.84 5.64 0.83
C PHE A 155 13.90 5.63 -0.71
N MET A 156 13.94 6.80 -1.35
CA MET A 156 14.01 6.94 -2.82
C MET A 156 15.26 6.30 -3.45
N ARG A 157 16.29 5.95 -2.66
CA ARG A 157 17.46 5.19 -3.15
C ARG A 157 17.07 3.83 -3.74
N ILE A 158 15.94 3.26 -3.30
CA ILE A 158 15.47 1.95 -3.74
C ILE A 158 15.28 1.86 -5.26
N TYR A 159 14.82 2.93 -5.91
CA TYR A 159 14.62 2.95 -7.36
C TYR A 159 15.95 2.84 -8.11
N LYS A 160 17.00 3.50 -7.60
CA LYS A 160 18.35 3.37 -8.15
C LYS A 160 18.84 1.94 -8.01
N TYR A 161 18.68 1.32 -6.85
CA TYR A 161 19.09 -0.06 -6.62
C TYR A 161 18.36 -1.04 -7.54
N GLN A 162 17.04 -0.90 -7.66
CA GLN A 162 16.21 -1.72 -8.55
C GLN A 162 16.56 -1.55 -10.03
N ALA A 163 16.91 -0.33 -10.46
CA ALA A 163 17.36 -0.06 -11.83
C ALA A 163 18.69 -0.76 -12.16
N HIS A 164 19.56 -1.01 -11.17
CA HIS A 164 20.82 -1.73 -11.32
C HIS A 164 20.70 -3.24 -11.04
N GLY A 165 19.48 -3.72 -10.84
CA GLY A 165 19.17 -5.13 -10.63
C GLY A 165 19.38 -5.64 -9.20
N TYR A 166 19.63 -4.77 -8.22
CA TYR A 166 19.83 -5.21 -6.84
C TYR A 166 18.51 -5.63 -6.18
N ALA A 167 18.57 -6.70 -5.39
CA ALA A 167 17.46 -7.24 -4.64
C ALA A 167 17.87 -7.60 -3.21
N PHE A 168 16.88 -7.71 -2.34
CA PHE A 168 17.07 -8.00 -0.91
C PHE A 168 16.22 -9.20 -0.50
N SER A 169 16.81 -10.14 0.23
CA SER A 169 16.12 -11.36 0.65
C SER A 169 15.28 -11.18 1.91
N GLY A 170 15.49 -10.10 2.67
CA GLY A 170 14.66 -9.71 3.81
C GLY A 170 14.44 -8.21 3.92
N VAL A 171 13.46 -7.85 4.75
CA VAL A 171 13.06 -6.45 4.94
C VAL A 171 14.13 -5.68 5.72
N GLU A 172 14.79 -6.33 6.68
CA GLU A 172 15.88 -5.71 7.44
C GLU A 172 17.06 -5.35 6.54
N GLU A 173 17.49 -6.26 5.66
CA GLU A 173 18.57 -6.03 4.70
C GLU A 173 18.21 -4.88 3.74
N LEU A 174 16.96 -4.84 3.27
CA LEU A 174 16.45 -3.73 2.45
C LEU A 174 16.53 -2.40 3.20
N LEU A 175 15.97 -2.32 4.41
CA LEU A 175 15.95 -1.08 5.19
C LEU A 175 17.36 -0.60 5.56
N TYR A 176 18.22 -1.53 5.95
CA TYR A 176 19.62 -1.24 6.24
C TYR A 176 20.36 -0.69 5.01
N SER A 177 20.11 -1.22 3.81
CA SER A 177 20.74 -0.71 2.58
C SER A 177 20.31 0.73 2.21
N LEU A 178 19.12 1.15 2.63
CA LEU A 178 18.54 2.46 2.32
C LEU A 178 18.96 3.52 3.34
N GLY A 179 18.89 3.19 4.62
CA GLY A 179 19.06 4.13 5.73
C GLY A 179 19.89 3.59 6.90
N GLU A 180 20.69 2.55 6.69
CA GLU A 180 21.57 1.93 7.69
C GLU A 180 20.79 1.54 8.96
N SER A 181 21.42 1.64 10.14
CA SER A 181 20.77 1.36 11.42
C SER A 181 19.61 2.32 11.72
N THR A 182 19.56 3.51 11.11
CA THR A 182 18.48 4.48 11.37
C THR A 182 17.12 3.89 10.98
N PHE A 183 16.99 3.31 9.78
CA PHE A 183 15.71 2.74 9.33
C PHE A 183 15.31 1.51 10.15
N VAL A 184 16.26 0.65 10.49
CA VAL A 184 15.99 -0.52 11.33
C VAL A 184 15.53 -0.08 12.72
N ASN A 185 16.23 0.86 13.37
CA ASN A 185 15.83 1.38 14.67
C ASN A 185 14.46 2.07 14.64
N MET A 186 14.11 2.75 13.54
CA MET A 186 12.79 3.34 13.35
C MET A 186 11.65 2.31 13.27
N THR A 187 11.93 1.03 13.01
CA THR A 187 10.91 -0.03 13.11
C THR A 187 10.68 -0.51 14.55
N GLN A 188 11.55 -0.11 15.49
CA GLN A 188 11.54 -0.55 16.88
C GLN A 188 11.12 0.56 17.86
N HIS A 189 11.35 1.83 17.50
CA HIS A 189 10.91 2.99 18.28
C HIS A 189 9.59 3.56 17.78
N SER A 190 8.80 4.14 18.68
CA SER A 190 7.54 4.76 18.31
C SER A 190 7.73 6.06 17.53
N VAL A 191 6.70 6.46 16.76
CA VAL A 191 6.65 7.78 16.12
C VAL A 191 6.78 8.87 17.16
N ALA A 192 6.06 8.75 18.29
CA ALA A 192 6.09 9.75 19.35
C ALA A 192 7.51 9.97 19.90
N GLU A 193 8.22 8.89 20.28
CA GLU A 193 9.60 8.98 20.78
C GLU A 193 10.54 9.61 19.75
N SER A 194 10.45 9.17 18.49
CA SER A 194 11.31 9.66 17.41
C SER A 194 11.08 11.14 17.11
N LEU A 195 9.81 11.58 17.13
CA LEU A 195 9.44 12.98 16.91
C LEU A 195 9.85 13.88 18.08
N LEU A 196 9.70 13.41 19.32
CA LEU A 196 10.18 14.14 20.50
C LEU A 196 11.70 14.33 20.46
N GLN A 197 12.46 13.32 20.02
CA GLN A 197 13.92 13.40 19.88
C GLN A 197 14.37 14.48 18.87
N VAL A 198 13.63 14.66 17.76
CA VAL A 198 13.91 15.74 16.80
C VAL A 198 13.27 17.08 17.20
N GLY A 199 12.65 17.15 18.39
CA GLY A 199 12.13 18.36 19.00
C GLY A 199 10.72 18.76 18.57
N VAL A 200 9.93 17.85 18.00
CA VAL A 200 8.50 18.07 17.83
C VAL A 200 7.82 18.03 19.20
N THR A 201 6.89 18.95 19.47
CA THR A 201 6.22 18.99 20.78
C THR A 201 5.16 17.90 20.92
N GLN A 202 4.95 17.40 22.15
CA GLN A 202 3.90 16.43 22.46
C GLN A 202 2.53 16.89 21.97
N ARG A 203 2.20 18.18 22.18
CA ARG A 203 0.93 18.76 21.73
C ARG A 203 0.73 18.62 20.21
N PHE A 204 1.77 18.89 19.41
CA PHE A 204 1.66 18.72 17.96
C PHE A 204 1.52 17.24 17.55
N ILE A 205 2.15 16.34 18.31
CA ILE A 205 1.98 14.89 18.10
C ILE A 205 0.52 14.50 18.35
N ASP A 206 -0.06 14.92 19.48
CA ASP A 206 -1.42 14.56 19.88
C ASP A 206 -2.48 15.19 18.97
N ASP A 207 -2.31 16.47 18.64
CA ASP A 207 -3.30 17.25 17.88
C ASP A 207 -3.25 16.96 16.37
N VAL A 208 -2.07 16.69 15.80
CA VAL A 208 -1.89 16.60 14.34
C VAL A 208 -1.39 15.24 13.88
N VAL A 209 -0.25 14.78 14.42
CA VAL A 209 0.37 13.53 13.96
C VAL A 209 -0.55 12.35 14.22
N SER A 210 -1.10 12.23 15.43
CA SER A 210 -2.03 11.17 15.80
C SER A 210 -3.28 11.16 14.93
N ALA A 211 -3.80 12.33 14.54
CA ALA A 211 -4.94 12.41 13.64
C ALA A 211 -4.63 11.86 12.24
N VAL A 212 -3.46 12.19 11.69
CA VAL A 212 -3.01 11.70 10.38
C VAL A 212 -2.73 10.19 10.39
N LEU A 213 -2.06 9.68 11.43
CA LEU A 213 -1.78 8.25 11.58
C LEU A 213 -3.06 7.43 11.77
N ARG A 214 -4.00 7.93 12.59
CA ARG A 214 -5.31 7.32 12.80
C ARG A 214 -6.14 7.33 11.51
N ALA A 215 -6.05 8.40 10.73
CA ALA A 215 -6.74 8.49 9.45
C ALA A 215 -6.20 7.52 8.39
N SER A 216 -4.89 7.31 8.37
CA SER A 216 -4.22 6.52 7.33
C SER A 216 -4.20 5.03 7.69
N TYR A 217 -3.76 4.71 8.91
CA TYR A 217 -3.49 3.33 9.36
C TYR A 217 -4.38 2.86 10.51
N GLY A 218 -5.26 3.71 11.05
CA GLY A 218 -6.11 3.35 12.19
C GLY A 218 -5.34 3.14 13.49
N GLN A 219 -4.12 3.67 13.61
CA GLN A 219 -3.20 3.46 14.73
C GLN A 219 -2.76 4.81 15.33
N SER A 220 -2.30 4.79 16.58
CA SER A 220 -1.81 5.98 17.29
C SER A 220 -0.32 6.21 17.05
N ALA A 221 0.23 7.32 17.56
CA ALA A 221 1.66 7.64 17.49
C ALA A 221 2.57 6.67 18.28
N ALA A 222 2.01 5.68 18.98
CA ALA A 222 2.76 4.58 19.58
C ALA A 222 3.28 3.57 18.56
N MET A 223 2.75 3.59 17.33
CA MET A 223 3.23 2.71 16.25
C MET A 223 4.70 3.01 15.89
N PRO A 224 5.44 2.03 15.32
CA PRO A 224 6.78 2.21 14.80
C PRO A 224 6.98 3.44 13.90
N ALA A 225 8.09 4.14 14.13
CA ALA A 225 8.43 5.41 13.50
C ALA A 225 8.58 5.32 11.98
N PHE A 226 9.10 4.21 11.45
CA PHE A 226 9.27 4.05 10.01
C PHE A 226 7.93 4.00 9.28
N ALA A 227 7.01 3.15 9.76
CA ALA A 227 5.65 3.07 9.24
C ALA A 227 4.94 4.43 9.36
N GLY A 228 5.08 5.12 10.49
CA GLY A 228 4.50 6.44 10.68
C GLY A 228 5.09 7.50 9.76
N ALA A 229 6.41 7.52 9.55
CA ALA A 229 7.07 8.44 8.62
C ALA A 229 6.54 8.25 7.19
N MET A 230 6.41 7.00 6.74
CA MET A 230 5.84 6.67 5.43
C MET A 230 4.37 7.09 5.31
N SER A 231 3.58 6.93 6.38
CA SER A 231 2.19 7.40 6.43
C SER A 231 2.11 8.93 6.38
N LEU A 232 2.97 9.63 7.10
CA LEU A 232 3.01 11.09 7.15
C LEU A 232 3.46 11.68 5.81
N ALA A 233 4.44 11.05 5.15
CA ALA A 233 4.85 11.39 3.79
C ALA A 233 3.66 11.28 2.82
N GLY A 234 2.84 10.24 2.96
CA GLY A 234 1.64 10.04 2.15
C GLY A 234 0.49 11.01 2.44
N ALA A 235 0.55 11.79 3.52
CA ALA A 235 -0.42 12.86 3.81
C ALA A 235 0.06 14.23 3.32
N GLN A 236 1.34 14.36 2.99
CA GLN A 236 1.95 15.58 2.46
C GLN A 236 2.00 15.53 0.93
N GLY A 237 2.11 16.71 0.30
CA GLY A 237 2.28 16.82 -1.15
C GLY A 237 1.01 16.57 -1.97
N SER A 238 1.17 16.46 -3.29
CA SER A 238 0.06 16.27 -4.22
C SER A 238 -0.37 14.81 -4.28
N LEU A 239 -1.58 14.53 -3.80
CA LEU A 239 -2.20 13.21 -3.87
C LEU A 239 -3.06 13.07 -5.12
N TRP A 240 -2.99 11.92 -5.77
CA TRP A 240 -3.73 11.65 -7.00
C TRP A 240 -4.32 10.23 -7.00
N SER A 241 -5.20 9.96 -7.96
CA SER A 241 -5.85 8.66 -8.17
C SER A 241 -6.09 8.44 -9.65
N VAL A 242 -6.38 7.21 -10.06
CA VAL A 242 -6.66 6.88 -11.47
C VAL A 242 -8.13 7.12 -11.81
N GLU A 243 -8.36 7.77 -12.96
CA GLU A 243 -9.69 7.91 -13.55
C GLU A 243 -10.29 6.53 -13.84
N GLY A 244 -11.51 6.27 -13.37
CA GLY A 244 -12.17 4.97 -13.46
C GLY A 244 -11.83 4.00 -12.33
N GLY A 245 -10.83 4.32 -11.51
CA GLY A 245 -10.50 3.64 -10.26
C GLY A 245 -9.11 3.00 -10.26
N ASN A 246 -8.51 2.94 -9.08
CA ASN A 246 -7.13 2.49 -8.88
C ASN A 246 -6.92 1.02 -9.27
N LYS A 247 -7.95 0.17 -9.12
CA LYS A 247 -7.93 -1.25 -9.57
C LYS A 247 -7.60 -1.43 -11.05
N LEU A 248 -7.81 -0.41 -11.89
CA LEU A 248 -7.50 -0.47 -13.32
C LEU A 248 -6.00 -0.65 -13.59
N VAL A 249 -5.15 -0.24 -12.66
CA VAL A 249 -3.72 -0.53 -12.73
C VAL A 249 -3.49 -2.04 -12.62
N CYS A 250 -4.12 -2.70 -11.64
CA CYS A 250 -3.98 -4.14 -11.44
C CYS A 250 -4.45 -4.94 -12.65
N SER A 251 -5.68 -4.70 -13.11
CA SER A 251 -6.23 -5.42 -14.27
C SER A 251 -5.49 -5.08 -15.56
N GLY A 252 -5.03 -3.84 -15.73
CA GLY A 252 -4.22 -3.40 -16.85
C GLY A 252 -2.87 -4.11 -16.92
N LEU A 253 -2.16 -4.21 -15.80
CA LEU A 253 -0.88 -4.91 -15.71
C LEU A 253 -1.05 -6.40 -16.04
N LEU A 254 -2.03 -7.09 -15.44
CA LEU A 254 -2.29 -8.50 -15.71
C LEU A 254 -2.68 -8.77 -17.18
N LYS A 255 -3.43 -7.85 -17.79
CA LYS A 255 -3.76 -7.93 -19.23
C LYS A 255 -2.52 -7.72 -20.10
N LEU A 256 -1.69 -6.74 -19.76
CA LEU A 256 -0.44 -6.45 -20.49
C LEU A 256 0.52 -7.64 -20.42
N THR A 257 0.58 -8.32 -19.27
CA THR A 257 1.43 -9.49 -19.09
C THR A 257 0.88 -10.77 -19.70
N LYS A 258 -0.38 -10.74 -20.17
CA LYS A 258 -1.14 -11.93 -20.57
C LYS A 258 -1.13 -13.00 -19.46
N ALA A 259 -1.14 -12.56 -18.20
CA ALA A 259 -1.21 -13.48 -17.07
C ALA A 259 -2.53 -14.26 -17.12
N ASN A 260 -2.46 -15.54 -16.79
CA ASN A 260 -3.63 -16.39 -16.65
C ASN A 260 -4.24 -16.16 -15.26
N VAL A 261 -5.33 -15.41 -15.18
CA VAL A 261 -5.99 -15.11 -13.90
C VAL A 261 -6.93 -16.25 -13.55
N ILE A 262 -6.59 -16.99 -12.49
CA ILE A 262 -7.36 -18.13 -12.00
C ILE A 262 -8.18 -17.66 -10.79
N HIS A 263 -9.51 -17.66 -10.95
CA HIS A 263 -10.42 -17.35 -9.85
C HIS A 263 -10.52 -18.55 -8.90
N ALA A 264 -9.67 -18.56 -7.87
CA ALA A 264 -9.58 -19.64 -6.90
C ALA A 264 -8.93 -19.18 -5.58
N THR A 265 -9.24 -19.90 -4.51
CA THR A 265 -8.59 -19.75 -3.21
C THR A 265 -7.46 -20.76 -3.09
N VAL A 266 -6.22 -20.30 -2.99
CA VAL A 266 -5.08 -21.18 -2.72
C VAL A 266 -5.11 -21.64 -1.27
N THR A 267 -5.01 -22.95 -1.06
CA THR A 267 -5.13 -23.60 0.26
C THR A 267 -3.80 -24.16 0.77
N SER A 268 -2.89 -24.55 -0.14
CA SER A 268 -1.54 -24.97 0.28
C SER A 268 -0.48 -24.73 -0.79
N VAL A 269 0.76 -24.58 -0.32
CA VAL A 269 1.98 -24.70 -1.12
C VAL A 269 2.81 -25.83 -0.53
N THR A 270 3.05 -26.87 -1.33
CA THR A 270 3.81 -28.05 -0.91
C THR A 270 5.13 -28.12 -1.67
N LEU A 271 6.24 -28.26 -0.96
CA LEU A 271 7.55 -28.50 -1.54
C LEU A 271 7.67 -29.96 -1.99
N HIS A 272 7.97 -30.15 -3.26
CA HIS A 272 8.44 -31.42 -3.83
C HIS A 272 9.89 -31.26 -4.26
N SER A 273 10.76 -32.18 -3.85
CA SER A 273 12.14 -32.21 -4.30
C SER A 273 12.27 -33.21 -5.45
N THR A 274 12.43 -32.72 -6.68
CA THR A 274 12.67 -33.54 -7.86
C THR A 274 14.07 -33.25 -8.39
N GLU A 275 14.94 -34.26 -8.42
CA GLU A 275 16.28 -34.17 -9.04
C GLU A 275 17.16 -33.00 -8.52
N GLY A 276 17.02 -32.66 -7.23
CA GLY A 276 17.77 -31.57 -6.60
C GLY A 276 17.27 -30.16 -6.94
N LYS A 277 16.21 -30.03 -7.75
CA LYS A 277 15.51 -28.76 -7.99
C LYS A 277 14.20 -28.73 -7.18
N ALA A 278 13.93 -27.59 -6.56
CA ALA A 278 12.68 -27.36 -5.85
C ALA A 278 11.53 -27.21 -6.87
N LEU A 279 10.46 -27.97 -6.67
CA LEU A 279 9.22 -27.87 -7.42
C LEU A 279 8.07 -27.66 -6.42
N TYR A 280 7.20 -26.69 -6.68
CA TYR A 280 6.12 -26.35 -5.76
C TYR A 280 4.78 -26.79 -6.31
N GLN A 281 4.04 -27.58 -5.53
CA GLN A 281 2.64 -27.87 -5.83
C GLN A 281 1.76 -26.84 -5.13
N VAL A 282 1.00 -26.07 -5.90
CA VAL A 282 0.04 -25.08 -5.41
C VAL A 282 -1.35 -25.70 -5.51
N ALA A 283 -1.97 -26.00 -4.36
CA ALA A 283 -3.34 -26.49 -4.30
C ALA A 283 -4.32 -25.35 -4.11
N TYR A 284 -5.45 -25.41 -4.81
CA TYR A 284 -6.45 -24.36 -4.81
C TYR A 284 -7.87 -24.91 -4.98
N GLU A 285 -8.84 -24.17 -4.46
CA GLU A 285 -10.27 -24.46 -4.54
C GLU A 285 -10.95 -23.39 -5.42
N ASN A 286 -11.72 -23.83 -6.40
CA ASN A 286 -12.57 -22.97 -7.24
C ASN A 286 -14.01 -23.50 -7.24
N GLU A 287 -14.90 -22.86 -8.01
CA GLU A 287 -16.32 -23.27 -8.12
C GLU A 287 -16.52 -24.71 -8.64
N VAL A 288 -15.54 -25.26 -9.36
CA VAL A 288 -15.58 -26.62 -9.92
C VAL A 288 -15.10 -27.66 -8.90
N GLY A 289 -14.22 -27.25 -7.96
CA GLY A 289 -13.71 -28.08 -6.87
C GLY A 289 -12.23 -27.83 -6.59
N ASN A 290 -11.59 -28.83 -5.98
CA ASN A 290 -10.18 -28.78 -5.62
C ASN A 290 -9.31 -29.20 -6.80
N SER A 291 -8.25 -28.43 -7.07
CA SER A 291 -7.25 -28.72 -8.09
C SER A 291 -5.86 -28.35 -7.55
N SER A 292 -4.81 -28.73 -8.28
CA SER A 292 -3.46 -28.30 -7.99
C SER A 292 -2.64 -28.24 -9.26
N ASP A 293 -1.57 -27.45 -9.25
CA ASP A 293 -0.60 -27.41 -10.35
C ASP A 293 0.82 -27.23 -9.82
N PHE A 294 1.82 -27.50 -10.66
CA PHE A 294 3.24 -27.43 -10.32
C PHE A 294 3.90 -26.19 -10.89
N TYR A 295 4.82 -25.63 -10.10
CA TYR A 295 5.47 -24.35 -10.38
C TYR A 295 6.94 -24.38 -10.01
N ASP A 296 7.76 -23.71 -10.82
CA ASP A 296 9.18 -23.51 -10.54
C ASP A 296 9.39 -22.40 -9.49
N ILE A 297 8.53 -21.38 -9.54
CA ILE A 297 8.57 -20.21 -8.66
C ILE A 297 7.17 -19.92 -8.12
N VAL A 298 7.07 -19.61 -6.83
CA VAL A 298 5.82 -19.20 -6.20
C VAL A 298 6.02 -17.88 -5.46
N VAL A 299 5.15 -16.91 -5.73
CA VAL A 299 5.11 -15.62 -5.02
C VAL A 299 3.80 -15.49 -4.26
N ILE A 300 3.89 -15.39 -2.94
CA ILE A 300 2.77 -15.10 -2.05
C ILE A 300 2.61 -13.59 -1.97
N ALA A 301 1.56 -13.07 -2.60
CA ALA A 301 1.18 -11.65 -2.66
C ALA A 301 -0.16 -11.36 -1.94
N THR A 302 -0.53 -12.26 -1.02
CA THR A 302 -1.65 -12.14 -0.10
C THR A 302 -1.12 -12.07 1.33
N PRO A 303 -1.75 -11.31 2.23
CA PRO A 303 -1.37 -11.30 3.64
C PRO A 303 -1.41 -12.70 4.28
N LEU A 304 -0.37 -13.03 5.04
CA LEU A 304 -0.32 -14.19 5.94
C LEU A 304 -0.54 -13.70 7.38
N HIS A 305 -1.69 -14.04 8.00
CA HIS A 305 -2.02 -13.63 9.38
C HIS A 305 -2.79 -14.71 10.14
N LEU A 306 -2.70 -14.68 11.48
CA LEU A 306 -3.29 -15.67 12.38
C LEU A 306 -4.81 -15.55 12.54
N ASP A 307 -5.37 -14.35 12.33
CA ASP A 307 -6.77 -14.08 12.68
C ASP A 307 -7.73 -14.81 11.73
N ASN A 308 -8.26 -15.93 12.25
CA ASN A 308 -9.33 -16.80 11.74
C ASN A 308 -10.24 -16.15 10.68
N SER A 309 -9.99 -16.41 9.40
CA SER A 309 -10.99 -16.64 8.32
C SER A 309 -10.43 -16.50 6.91
N SER A 310 -9.36 -15.72 6.70
CA SER A 310 -9.07 -15.22 5.35
C SER A 310 -7.89 -15.86 4.62
N SER A 311 -6.90 -16.43 5.33
CA SER A 311 -5.77 -17.14 4.74
C SER A 311 -5.58 -18.52 5.39
N ASN A 312 -6.37 -19.52 4.96
CA ASN A 312 -6.12 -20.94 5.27
C ASN A 312 -4.91 -21.50 4.50
N LEU A 313 -3.97 -20.65 4.08
CA LEU A 313 -2.82 -21.06 3.29
C LEU A 313 -1.82 -21.78 4.18
N THR A 314 -1.55 -23.04 3.87
CA THR A 314 -0.60 -23.87 4.62
C THR A 314 0.65 -24.15 3.79
N PHE A 315 1.80 -24.26 4.46
CA PHE A 315 3.07 -24.65 3.84
C PHE A 315 3.44 -26.05 4.29
N ALA A 316 3.65 -26.98 3.35
CA ALA A 316 3.94 -28.38 3.64
C ALA A 316 5.24 -28.85 2.96
N GLY A 317 5.93 -29.81 3.59
CA GLY A 317 7.17 -30.38 3.05
C GLY A 317 8.44 -29.54 3.29
N PHE A 318 8.36 -28.48 4.09
CA PHE A 318 9.50 -27.60 4.39
C PHE A 318 10.23 -28.02 5.68
N HIS A 319 11.56 -28.02 5.63
CA HIS A 319 12.43 -28.27 6.79
C HIS A 319 13.54 -27.21 6.83
N PRO A 320 13.54 -26.28 7.82
CA PRO A 320 12.53 -26.11 8.87
C PRO A 320 11.15 -25.68 8.33
N PRO A 321 10.06 -25.86 9.11
CA PRO A 321 8.75 -25.31 8.76
C PRO A 321 8.79 -23.80 8.55
N ILE A 322 7.95 -23.29 7.64
CA ILE A 322 7.79 -21.86 7.42
C ILE A 322 6.86 -21.30 8.51
N ASP A 323 7.45 -20.73 9.56
CA ASP A 323 6.74 -20.19 10.73
C ASP A 323 6.37 -18.69 10.59
N ASP A 324 6.33 -18.14 9.38
CA ASP A 324 6.28 -16.68 9.16
C ASP A 324 4.89 -16.03 9.43
N VAL A 325 4.01 -16.69 10.17
CA VAL A 325 2.67 -16.22 10.52
C VAL A 325 2.61 -15.84 12.01
N GLN A 326 3.28 -14.75 12.39
CA GLN A 326 3.22 -14.20 13.75
C GLN A 326 2.80 -12.74 13.70
N GLY A 327 1.53 -12.43 13.48
CA GLY A 327 1.08 -11.05 13.69
C GLY A 327 -0.37 -10.83 13.31
N SER A 328 -0.93 -9.80 13.91
CA SER A 328 -2.31 -9.37 13.68
C SER A 328 -2.36 -8.23 12.69
N PHE A 329 -3.46 -8.15 11.96
CA PHE A 329 -3.78 -7.00 11.13
C PHE A 329 -4.73 -6.09 11.87
N GLN A 330 -4.66 -4.79 11.57
CA GLN A 330 -5.62 -3.81 12.02
C GLN A 330 -6.85 -3.88 11.09
N PRO A 331 -8.01 -4.38 11.56
CA PRO A 331 -9.22 -4.33 10.78
C PRO A 331 -9.66 -2.88 10.60
N THR A 332 -10.09 -2.56 9.38
CA THR A 332 -10.67 -1.27 9.03
C THR A 332 -11.98 -1.51 8.30
N VAL A 333 -13.05 -0.94 8.83
CA VAL A 333 -14.37 -0.96 8.20
C VAL A 333 -14.62 0.37 7.53
N VAL A 334 -14.95 0.32 6.26
CA VAL A 334 -15.26 1.48 5.43
C VAL A 334 -16.76 1.45 5.15
N SER A 335 -17.48 2.47 5.61
CA SER A 335 -18.90 2.65 5.35
C SER A 335 -19.11 3.80 4.37
N LEU A 336 -19.62 3.51 3.18
CA LEU A 336 -20.09 4.51 2.23
C LEU A 336 -21.56 4.81 2.49
N VAL A 337 -21.85 6.03 2.93
CA VAL A 337 -23.17 6.49 3.33
C VAL A 337 -23.65 7.53 2.33
N HIS A 338 -24.73 7.22 1.62
CA HIS A 338 -25.42 8.21 0.79
C HIS A 338 -26.48 8.93 1.62
N GLY A 339 -26.22 10.16 2.04
CA GLY A 339 -27.10 10.86 2.99
C GLY A 339 -26.72 12.30 3.30
N TYR A 340 -27.38 12.82 4.35
CA TYR A 340 -27.26 14.19 4.86
C TYR A 340 -26.45 14.16 6.16
N LEU A 341 -25.31 14.84 6.16
CA LEU A 341 -24.43 14.92 7.34
C LEU A 341 -25.15 15.67 8.48
N ASN A 342 -24.99 15.19 9.70
CA ASN A 342 -25.36 15.92 10.90
C ASN A 342 -24.25 16.90 11.28
N SER A 343 -24.19 18.05 10.59
CA SER A 343 -23.17 19.08 10.86
C SER A 343 -23.22 19.63 12.30
N SER A 344 -24.38 19.56 12.97
CA SER A 344 -24.53 19.99 14.36
C SER A 344 -23.67 19.19 15.32
N TYR A 345 -23.40 17.91 15.03
CA TYR A 345 -22.48 17.09 15.82
C TYR A 345 -21.05 17.67 15.84
N PHE A 346 -20.68 18.38 14.78
CA PHE A 346 -19.38 19.04 14.64
C PHE A 346 -19.41 20.52 15.02
N GLY A 347 -20.47 20.99 15.69
CA GLY A 347 -20.58 22.39 16.11
C GLY A 347 -21.11 23.35 15.04
N PHE A 348 -21.69 22.84 13.95
CA PHE A 348 -22.29 23.64 12.87
C PHE A 348 -23.80 23.41 12.77
N PRO A 349 -24.65 24.14 13.54
CA PRO A 349 -26.11 23.98 13.49
C PRO A 349 -26.72 24.28 12.11
N ASP A 350 -26.15 25.25 11.38
CA ASP A 350 -26.50 25.49 9.98
C ASP A 350 -25.56 24.66 9.07
N PRO A 351 -26.06 23.64 8.36
CA PRO A 351 -25.26 22.84 7.43
C PRO A 351 -24.62 23.66 6.30
N LYS A 352 -25.17 24.84 5.96
CA LYS A 352 -24.59 25.72 4.92
C LYS A 352 -23.27 26.36 5.35
N LEU A 353 -23.04 26.48 6.65
CA LEU A 353 -21.81 27.04 7.21
C LEU A 353 -20.70 26.00 7.35
N PHE A 354 -21.04 24.70 7.23
CA PHE A 354 -20.08 23.62 7.37
C PHE A 354 -19.14 23.56 6.15
N PRO A 355 -17.84 23.84 6.32
CA PRO A 355 -16.94 24.09 5.19
C PRO A 355 -16.12 22.88 4.73
N PHE A 356 -16.14 21.79 5.49
CA PHE A 356 -15.15 20.72 5.39
C PHE A 356 -15.59 19.59 4.46
N ALA A 357 -14.64 19.05 3.71
CA ALA A 357 -14.81 17.83 2.94
C ALA A 357 -14.24 16.60 3.66
N ASN A 358 -13.26 16.80 4.56
CA ASN A 358 -12.61 15.72 5.30
C ASN A 358 -12.54 16.10 6.79
N ILE A 359 -12.91 15.16 7.66
CA ILE A 359 -12.73 15.25 9.11
C ILE A 359 -11.88 14.07 9.56
N LEU A 360 -10.73 14.39 10.14
CA LEU A 360 -9.88 13.44 10.86
C LEU A 360 -10.19 13.52 12.35
N THR A 361 -9.92 12.45 13.09
CA THR A 361 -10.09 12.42 14.56
C THR A 361 -8.75 12.27 15.26
N THR A 362 -8.54 12.94 16.38
CA THR A 362 -7.41 12.65 17.28
C THR A 362 -7.67 11.37 18.09
N ASP A 363 -6.73 10.99 18.96
CA ASP A 363 -6.78 9.76 19.75
C ASP A 363 -7.68 9.87 21.01
N PHE A 364 -8.87 10.43 20.86
CA PHE A 364 -9.92 10.40 21.89
C PHE A 364 -10.80 9.14 21.71
N PRO A 365 -11.64 8.76 22.69
CA PRO A 365 -12.58 7.64 22.58
C PRO A 365 -13.65 7.83 21.48
N SER A 366 -13.25 7.67 20.21
CA SER A 366 -14.09 7.84 19.03
C SER A 366 -14.41 6.50 18.38
N PHE A 367 -15.66 6.35 17.93
CA PHE A 367 -16.10 5.18 17.16
C PHE A 367 -15.70 5.21 15.68
N PHE A 368 -15.19 6.35 15.18
CA PHE A 368 -14.71 6.51 13.82
C PHE A 368 -13.32 7.16 13.78
N CYS A 369 -12.57 6.93 12.71
CA CYS A 369 -11.24 7.48 12.47
C CYS A 369 -11.31 8.70 11.54
N THR A 370 -12.07 8.58 10.46
CA THR A 370 -12.22 9.62 9.43
C THR A 370 -13.65 9.69 8.92
N LEU A 371 -14.02 10.87 8.43
CA LEU A 371 -15.24 11.11 7.70
C LEU A 371 -14.93 12.01 6.50
N ASP A 372 -15.11 11.47 5.30
CA ASP A 372 -14.84 12.17 4.04
C ASP A 372 -16.12 12.30 3.23
N ASN A 373 -16.43 13.49 2.75
CA ASN A 373 -17.22 13.62 1.53
C ASN A 373 -16.31 13.06 0.42
N ILE A 374 -16.73 12.03 -0.32
CA ILE A 374 -15.85 11.43 -1.35
C ILE A 374 -16.37 11.72 -2.76
N CYS A 375 -15.43 11.78 -3.71
CA CYS A 375 -15.74 11.93 -5.12
C CYS A 375 -15.79 10.56 -5.81
N PRO A 376 -16.63 10.39 -6.84
CA PRO A 376 -16.64 9.18 -7.64
C PRO A 376 -15.31 9.04 -8.40
N VAL A 377 -14.98 7.81 -8.81
CA VAL A 377 -13.77 7.51 -9.60
C VAL A 377 -13.80 8.14 -11.00
N ASN A 378 -15.00 8.46 -11.50
CA ASN A 378 -15.22 9.19 -12.74
C ASN A 378 -15.87 10.53 -12.42
N ILE A 379 -15.18 11.64 -12.72
CA ILE A 379 -15.62 12.99 -12.37
C ILE A 379 -15.88 13.77 -13.65
N SER A 380 -17.13 14.19 -13.85
CA SER A 380 -17.50 15.04 -14.99
C SER A 380 -16.93 16.46 -14.85
N ALA A 381 -16.86 17.18 -15.97
CA ALA A 381 -16.45 18.59 -15.97
C ALA A 381 -17.33 19.49 -15.07
N SER A 382 -18.61 19.14 -14.92
CA SER A 382 -19.61 19.87 -14.13
C SER A 382 -19.76 19.37 -12.69
N PHE A 383 -19.00 18.36 -12.27
CA PHE A 383 -19.09 17.82 -10.93
C PHE A 383 -18.71 18.89 -9.90
N ARG A 384 -19.54 19.01 -8.86
CA ARG A 384 -19.24 19.80 -7.66
C ARG A 384 -19.50 18.94 -6.44
N ARG A 385 -18.66 19.13 -5.42
CA ARG A 385 -18.88 18.52 -4.12
C ARG A 385 -20.17 19.07 -3.53
N LYS A 386 -21.07 18.17 -3.15
CA LYS A 386 -22.36 18.53 -2.54
C LYS A 386 -22.12 18.97 -1.10
N GLN A 387 -22.81 20.02 -0.67
CA GLN A 387 -22.76 20.51 0.71
C GLN A 387 -23.62 19.64 1.63
N PRO A 388 -23.46 19.70 2.97
CA PRO A 388 -24.19 18.85 3.92
C PRO A 388 -25.73 18.89 3.85
N GLN A 389 -26.32 20.00 3.37
CA GLN A 389 -27.76 20.12 3.14
C GLN A 389 -28.26 19.38 1.88
N GLU A 390 -27.34 18.90 1.04
CA GLU A 390 -27.61 18.05 -0.11
C GLU A 390 -27.14 16.63 0.18
N ALA A 391 -27.87 15.62 -0.29
CA ALA A 391 -27.46 14.24 -0.12
C ALA A 391 -26.18 13.94 -0.91
N ALA A 392 -25.09 13.68 -0.19
CA ALA A 392 -23.77 13.36 -0.74
C ALA A 392 -23.37 11.93 -0.37
N VAL A 393 -22.29 11.43 -0.96
CA VAL A 393 -21.68 10.16 -0.57
C VAL A 393 -20.54 10.46 0.39
N TRP A 394 -20.66 9.97 1.61
CA TRP A 394 -19.69 10.12 2.66
C TRP A 394 -19.02 8.77 2.93
N ARG A 395 -17.72 8.76 3.13
CA ARG A 395 -16.97 7.61 3.61
C ARG A 395 -16.70 7.80 5.08
N VAL A 396 -17.03 6.80 5.89
CA VAL A 396 -16.63 6.74 7.29
C VAL A 396 -15.71 5.56 7.46
N GLN A 397 -14.49 5.79 7.95
CA GLN A 397 -13.59 4.71 8.36
C GLN A 397 -13.69 4.52 9.86
N SER A 398 -13.79 3.27 10.30
CA SER A 398 -13.99 2.90 11.70
C SER A 398 -13.34 1.55 12.02
N PRO A 399 -12.90 1.32 13.26
CA PRO A 399 -12.30 0.03 13.65
C PRO A 399 -13.28 -1.16 13.59
N LYS A 400 -14.59 -0.89 13.69
CA LYS A 400 -15.67 -1.89 13.71
C LYS A 400 -16.86 -1.41 12.87
N PRO A 401 -17.75 -2.30 12.40
CA PRO A 401 -18.97 -1.90 11.71
C PRO A 401 -19.79 -0.93 12.55
N LEU A 402 -20.27 0.16 11.92
CA LEU A 402 -21.01 1.20 12.61
C LEU A 402 -22.41 0.72 13.00
N PHE A 403 -22.75 0.88 14.28
CA PHE A 403 -24.11 0.67 14.74
C PHE A 403 -25.04 1.73 14.20
N ARG A 404 -26.34 1.40 14.13
CA ARG A 404 -27.38 2.34 13.67
C ARG A 404 -27.42 3.63 14.51
N THR A 405 -27.09 3.56 15.79
CA THR A 405 -26.99 4.73 16.68
C THR A 405 -25.84 5.64 16.28
N GLN A 406 -24.65 5.08 16.02
CA GLN A 406 -23.47 5.81 15.53
C GLN A 406 -23.70 6.46 14.16
N LEU A 407 -24.37 5.76 13.25
CA LEU A 407 -24.79 6.32 11.97
C LEU A 407 -25.74 7.51 12.14
N LYS A 408 -26.69 7.44 13.08
CA LYS A 408 -27.60 8.56 13.40
C LYS A 408 -26.90 9.73 14.10
N THR A 409 -25.79 9.49 14.79
CA THR A 409 -24.96 10.57 15.33
C THR A 409 -24.30 11.37 14.21
N LEU A 410 -23.71 10.68 13.23
CA LEU A 410 -23.00 11.31 12.11
C LEU A 410 -23.92 11.85 11.00
N PHE A 411 -25.08 11.23 10.79
CA PHE A 411 -25.99 11.55 9.69
C PHE A 411 -27.40 11.82 10.19
N ARG A 412 -27.97 12.97 9.80
CA ARG A 412 -29.36 13.33 10.09
C ARG A 412 -30.34 12.34 9.46
N SER A 413 -30.04 11.94 8.23
CA SER A 413 -30.75 10.90 7.48
C SER A 413 -29.86 10.37 6.37
N TYR A 414 -30.10 9.13 5.94
CA TYR A 414 -29.36 8.50 4.85
C TYR A 414 -30.26 7.54 4.08
N TYR A 415 -29.97 7.37 2.79
CA TYR A 415 -30.70 6.48 1.89
C TYR A 415 -30.11 5.08 1.85
N SER A 416 -28.79 4.96 1.96
CA SER A 416 -28.11 3.68 1.92
C SER A 416 -26.75 3.73 2.61
N VAL A 417 -26.30 2.56 3.06
CA VAL A 417 -24.98 2.33 3.64
C VAL A 417 -24.42 1.08 2.98
N GLN A 418 -23.29 1.20 2.30
CA GLN A 418 -22.52 0.05 1.79
C GLN A 418 -21.25 -0.07 2.61
N THR A 419 -20.92 -1.28 3.05
CA THR A 419 -19.73 -1.52 3.86
C THR A 419 -18.72 -2.37 3.12
N ALA A 420 -17.44 -2.12 3.37
CA ALA A 420 -16.35 -3.02 3.05
C ALA A 420 -15.44 -3.16 4.26
N GLU A 421 -14.97 -4.38 4.51
CA GLU A 421 -14.07 -4.69 5.61
C GLU A 421 -12.73 -5.09 5.02
N TRP A 422 -11.67 -4.45 5.54
CA TRP A 422 -10.32 -4.66 5.07
C TRP A 422 -9.42 -5.01 6.24
N GLN A 423 -8.63 -6.07 6.09
CA GLN A 423 -7.38 -6.21 6.82
C GLN A 423 -6.38 -5.25 6.16
N ALA A 424 -6.51 -3.97 6.51
CA ALA A 424 -5.93 -2.88 5.73
C ALA A 424 -4.42 -2.79 5.90
N HIS A 425 -3.95 -2.93 7.15
CA HIS A 425 -2.54 -2.76 7.52
C HIS A 425 -2.17 -3.75 8.62
N PRO A 426 -0.90 -4.16 8.71
CA PRO A 426 -0.39 -4.83 9.90
C PRO A 426 -0.61 -3.97 11.15
N LEU A 427 -0.82 -4.61 12.29
CA LEU A 427 -0.65 -3.96 13.58
C LEU A 427 0.85 -3.78 13.81
N TYR A 428 1.38 -2.60 13.53
CA TYR A 428 2.82 -2.38 13.55
C TYR A 428 3.36 -2.48 14.98
N GLY A 429 4.51 -3.13 15.14
CA GLY A 429 5.09 -3.44 16.45
C GLY A 429 4.54 -4.71 17.12
N SER A 430 3.56 -5.40 16.51
CA SER A 430 3.08 -6.69 17.01
C SER A 430 4.05 -7.85 16.74
N ARG A 431 5.01 -7.66 15.82
CA ARG A 431 6.06 -8.62 15.49
C ARG A 431 7.37 -8.27 16.22
N PRO A 432 8.11 -9.27 16.74
CA PRO A 432 9.42 -9.04 17.34
C PRO A 432 10.50 -8.75 16.28
N THR A 433 10.35 -9.31 15.08
CA THR A 433 11.35 -9.21 14.00
C THR A 433 10.68 -8.91 12.66
N LEU A 434 11.43 -8.25 11.77
CA LEU A 434 10.98 -8.00 10.40
C LEU A 434 11.00 -9.31 9.58
N PRO A 435 9.97 -9.57 8.75
CA PRO A 435 9.88 -10.79 7.95
C PRO A 435 10.85 -10.79 6.77
N ARG A 436 11.04 -11.97 6.17
CA ARG A 436 11.88 -12.14 4.98
C ARG A 436 11.03 -12.18 3.71
N PHE A 437 11.60 -11.72 2.59
CA PHE A 437 11.00 -11.91 1.28
C PHE A 437 11.21 -13.34 0.79
N ALA A 438 12.37 -13.94 1.05
CA ALA A 438 12.65 -15.32 0.69
C ALA A 438 12.20 -16.28 1.80
N LEU A 439 11.17 -17.08 1.54
CA LEU A 439 10.72 -18.16 2.43
C LEU A 439 11.46 -19.47 2.13
N HIS A 440 11.82 -19.69 0.86
CA HIS A 440 12.66 -20.79 0.35
C HIS A 440 13.40 -20.30 -0.91
N ASP A 441 14.19 -21.16 -1.56
CA ASP A 441 14.98 -20.84 -2.76
C ASP A 441 14.19 -20.10 -3.84
N GLN A 442 12.97 -20.55 -4.15
CA GLN A 442 12.08 -19.98 -5.18
C GLN A 442 10.64 -19.78 -4.68
N LEU A 443 10.48 -19.64 -3.35
CA LEU A 443 9.22 -19.29 -2.71
C LEU A 443 9.40 -17.94 -1.99
N PHE A 444 8.59 -16.96 -2.39
CA PHE A 444 8.73 -15.59 -1.92
C PHE A 444 7.47 -15.06 -1.26
N TYR A 445 7.62 -14.25 -0.20
CA TYR A 445 6.55 -13.51 0.44
C TYR A 445 6.68 -12.01 0.16
N LEU A 446 5.86 -11.52 -0.76
CA LEU A 446 5.90 -10.12 -1.21
C LEU A 446 5.44 -9.16 -0.12
N ASN A 447 4.38 -9.52 0.61
CA ASN A 447 3.83 -8.67 1.66
C ASN A 447 4.72 -8.60 2.91
N ALA A 448 5.92 -9.19 2.91
CA ALA A 448 6.91 -9.00 3.97
C ALA A 448 7.19 -7.51 4.23
N LEU A 449 7.39 -6.70 3.19
CA LEU A 449 7.66 -5.26 3.33
C LEU A 449 6.51 -4.48 3.97
N GLU A 450 5.29 -5.03 3.88
CA GLU A 450 4.09 -4.42 4.43
C GLU A 450 4.17 -4.23 5.95
N TRP A 451 4.95 -5.08 6.62
CA TRP A 451 5.22 -5.04 8.07
C TRP A 451 6.17 -3.92 8.49
N ALA A 452 6.91 -3.33 7.56
CA ALA A 452 7.69 -2.11 7.81
C ALA A 452 6.86 -0.86 7.46
N ALA A 453 6.15 -0.87 6.33
CA ALA A 453 5.22 0.19 5.95
C ALA A 453 4.25 -0.29 4.86
N SER A 454 3.05 0.29 4.81
CA SER A 454 2.01 -0.08 3.84
C SER A 454 1.62 1.09 2.96
N SER A 455 1.84 0.96 1.66
CA SER A 455 1.22 1.83 0.66
C SER A 455 1.19 1.10 -0.67
N VAL A 456 0.44 1.64 -1.63
CA VAL A 456 0.38 1.06 -2.99
C VAL A 456 1.78 1.04 -3.62
N GLU A 457 2.55 2.12 -3.43
CA GLU A 457 3.92 2.20 -3.93
C GLU A 457 4.84 1.22 -3.21
N VAL A 458 4.74 1.09 -1.88
CA VAL A 458 5.57 0.15 -1.13
C VAL A 458 5.32 -1.29 -1.59
N MET A 459 4.07 -1.64 -1.96
CA MET A 459 3.76 -2.94 -2.55
C MET A 459 4.33 -3.11 -3.96
N ALA A 460 4.38 -2.05 -4.76
CA ALA A 460 5.06 -2.08 -6.07
C ALA A 460 6.60 -2.19 -5.92
N VAL A 461 7.17 -1.52 -4.93
CA VAL A 461 8.59 -1.65 -4.56
C VAL A 461 8.91 -3.08 -4.13
N ALA A 462 8.08 -3.68 -3.26
CA ALA A 462 8.20 -5.08 -2.86
C ALA A 462 8.09 -6.03 -4.06
N ALA A 463 7.13 -5.77 -4.96
CA ALA A 463 6.96 -6.54 -6.19
C ALA A 463 8.22 -6.52 -7.08
N LYS A 464 8.82 -5.35 -7.29
CA LYS A 464 10.05 -5.23 -8.08
C LYS A 464 11.22 -5.92 -7.39
N ASN A 465 11.32 -5.80 -6.07
CA ASN A 465 12.33 -6.50 -5.27
C ASN A 465 12.22 -8.02 -5.43
N VAL A 466 11.03 -8.60 -5.27
CA VAL A 466 10.79 -10.05 -5.41
C VAL A 466 11.07 -10.52 -6.84
N ALA A 467 10.66 -9.76 -7.87
CA ALA A 467 10.94 -10.13 -9.25
C ALA A 467 12.45 -10.16 -9.55
N LEU A 468 13.20 -9.19 -9.06
CA LEU A 468 14.67 -9.17 -9.16
C LEU A 468 15.31 -10.30 -8.35
N LEU A 469 14.83 -10.54 -7.13
CA LEU A 469 15.33 -11.61 -6.28
C LEU A 469 15.14 -12.98 -6.94
N ALA A 470 13.95 -13.24 -7.49
CA ALA A 470 13.64 -14.46 -8.23
C ALA A 470 14.53 -14.62 -9.46
N TYR A 471 14.68 -13.56 -10.25
CA TYR A 471 15.52 -13.55 -11.45
C TYR A 471 17.00 -13.82 -11.13
N ASN A 472 17.58 -13.04 -10.21
CA ASN A 472 18.98 -13.15 -9.83
C ASN A 472 19.29 -14.52 -9.20
N ARG A 473 18.39 -15.05 -8.36
CA ARG A 473 18.56 -16.41 -7.79
C ARG A 473 18.45 -17.49 -8.84
N TRP A 474 17.49 -17.37 -9.77
CA TRP A 474 17.31 -18.35 -10.85
C TRP A 474 18.59 -18.52 -11.67
N TYR A 475 19.22 -17.39 -12.02
CA TYR A 475 20.44 -17.36 -12.82
C TYR A 475 21.75 -17.33 -12.00
N GLN A 476 21.67 -17.54 -10.69
CA GLN A 476 22.80 -17.55 -9.76
C GLN A 476 23.66 -16.26 -9.77
N ASP A 477 23.06 -15.11 -10.11
CA ASP A 477 23.69 -13.78 -10.00
C ASP A 477 23.61 -13.25 -8.55
N LEU A 478 24.29 -13.96 -7.65
CA LEU A 478 24.23 -13.70 -6.21
C LEU A 478 24.90 -12.38 -5.82
N ASP A 479 25.76 -11.83 -6.68
CA ASP A 479 26.40 -10.52 -6.50
C ASP A 479 25.40 -9.35 -6.57
N LYS A 480 24.16 -9.62 -6.97
CA LYS A 480 23.05 -8.66 -6.98
C LYS A 480 22.12 -8.78 -5.77
N ILE A 481 22.38 -9.70 -4.83
CA ILE A 481 21.49 -9.98 -3.70
C ILE A 481 22.19 -9.57 -2.39
N ASP A 482 21.45 -8.87 -1.50
CA ASP A 482 21.87 -8.50 -0.13
C ASP A 482 23.25 -7.81 -0.05
N GLN A 483 23.58 -7.06 -1.10
CA GLN A 483 24.84 -6.34 -1.16
C GLN A 483 24.89 -5.21 -0.14
N LYS A 484 26.01 -5.11 0.56
CA LYS A 484 26.32 -4.02 1.49
C LYS A 484 26.96 -2.85 0.74
N ASP A 485 26.88 -1.66 1.35
CA ASP A 485 27.53 -0.43 0.86
C ASP A 485 27.18 -0.04 -0.58
N LEU A 486 25.96 -0.38 -1.02
CA LEU A 486 25.45 -0.06 -2.36
C LEU A 486 25.53 1.43 -2.67
N MET A 487 25.35 2.31 -1.69
CA MET A 487 25.49 3.75 -1.91
C MET A 487 26.88 4.12 -2.44
N HIS A 488 27.94 3.47 -1.95
CA HIS A 488 29.30 3.67 -2.45
C HIS A 488 29.47 3.02 -3.84
N LYS A 489 29.07 1.75 -3.99
CA LYS A 489 29.19 1.02 -5.27
C LYS A 489 28.51 1.75 -6.42
N VAL A 490 27.27 2.21 -6.23
CA VAL A 490 26.50 2.91 -7.26
C VAL A 490 26.94 4.39 -7.42
N LYS A 491 27.82 4.91 -6.56
CA LYS A 491 28.50 6.20 -6.77
C LYS A 491 29.86 6.06 -7.46
N THR A 492 30.51 4.89 -7.36
CA THR A 492 31.86 4.65 -7.91
C THR A 492 31.88 3.83 -9.20
N GLU A 493 30.85 3.01 -9.46
CA GLU A 493 30.66 2.29 -10.74
C GLU A 493 30.07 3.19 -11.84
N LEU A 494 29.90 4.49 -11.55
CA LEU A 494 29.43 5.57 -12.43
C LEU A 494 30.32 6.80 -12.20
#